data_AF-A0A318YTG8-F1
#
_entry.id   AF-A0A318YTG8-F1
#
_cell.length_a   1.000
_cell.length_b   1.000
_cell.length_c   1.000
_cell.angle_alpha   90.00
_cell.angle_beta   90.00
_cell.angle_gamma   90.00
#
_symmetry.space_group_name_H-M   'P 1'
#
loop_
_entity.id
_entity.type
_entity.pdbx_description
1 polymer ?
#
loop_
_entity_poly.entity_id
_entity_poly.type
_entity_poly.pdbx_seq_one_letter_code
_entity_poly.pdbx_strand_id
1 'polypeptide(L)'
;MSNLPDIRDEILKGNAKRIIIRIKSEGSEDCRTTAYRIVGEVFPDWKQDNRILFLAIQVWGNRIFVNVDVNRDNYNYDTAHKDQTVLPVYVLLRHWGNWHLIRWPQEDRSVAVQLAELHRVTGYGAEIPFYENHNSCVVHANPREFPK
;
A
#
# COMPACT_ATOMS: atom_id res chain seq x y z
N MET A 1 -3.96 18.21 -18.63
CA MET A 1 -3.54 16.83 -18.99
C MET A 1 -2.96 16.21 -17.74
N SER A 2 -3.30 14.96 -17.43
CA SER A 2 -2.78 14.27 -16.24
C SER A 2 -1.29 13.97 -16.43
N ASN A 3 -0.46 14.30 -15.45
CA ASN A 3 0.98 13.99 -15.41
C ASN A 3 1.29 12.57 -14.91
N LEU A 4 0.25 11.74 -14.76
CA LEU A 4 0.36 10.40 -14.20
C LEU A 4 1.26 9.45 -15.02
N PRO A 5 1.24 9.44 -16.37
CA PRO A 5 2.14 8.57 -17.13
C PRO A 5 3.62 8.82 -16.82
N ASP A 6 4.05 10.08 -16.73
CA ASP A 6 5.43 10.45 -16.43
C ASP A 6 5.84 10.02 -15.01
N ILE A 7 4.95 10.24 -14.04
CA ILE A 7 5.16 9.80 -12.65
C ILE A 7 5.23 8.28 -12.55
N ARG A 8 4.36 7.57 -13.29
CA ARG A 8 4.38 6.10 -13.32
C ARG A 8 5.71 5.58 -13.86
N ASP A 9 6.22 6.17 -14.93
CA ASP A 9 7.52 5.81 -15.49
C ASP A 9 8.66 6.08 -14.49
N GLU A 10 8.57 7.16 -13.71
CA GLU A 10 9.52 7.43 -12.61
C GLU A 10 9.42 6.39 -11.48
N ILE A 11 8.20 6.02 -11.08
CA ILE A 11 7.96 5.00 -10.06
C ILE A 11 8.56 3.66 -10.49
N LEU A 12 8.32 3.24 -11.74
CA LEU A 12 8.76 1.94 -12.28
C LEU A 12 10.28 1.85 -12.52
N LYS A 13 11.00 2.98 -12.61
CA LYS A 13 12.44 3.01 -12.82
C LYS A 13 13.24 2.68 -11.55
N GLY A 14 14.34 1.97 -11.71
CA GLY A 14 15.36 1.76 -10.68
C GLY A 14 14.99 0.71 -9.63
N ASN A 15 15.53 0.86 -8.43
CA ASN A 15 15.46 -0.14 -7.37
C ASN A 15 14.08 -0.21 -6.70
N ALA A 16 13.91 -1.27 -5.89
CA ALA A 16 12.75 -1.49 -5.06
C ALA A 16 12.37 -0.25 -4.24
N LYS A 17 11.09 0.11 -4.23
CA LYS A 17 10.55 1.24 -3.47
C LYS A 17 9.11 0.97 -3.04
N ARG A 18 8.63 1.73 -2.06
CA ARG A 18 7.26 1.65 -1.57
C ARG A 18 6.51 2.92 -1.94
N ILE A 19 5.37 2.77 -2.58
CA ILE A 19 4.45 3.86 -2.92
C ILE A 19 3.26 3.79 -1.99
N ILE A 20 3.01 4.87 -1.24
CA ILE A 20 1.79 5.06 -0.48
C ILE A 20 0.89 5.98 -1.29
N ILE A 21 -0.18 5.43 -1.87
CA ILE A 21 -1.18 6.25 -2.56
C ILE A 21 -2.15 6.76 -1.51
N ARG A 22 -2.20 8.08 -1.34
CA ARG A 22 -3.06 8.75 -0.37
C ARG A 22 -4.26 9.35 -1.07
N ILE A 23 -5.44 8.86 -0.70
CA ILE A 23 -6.71 9.22 -1.32
C ILE A 23 -7.65 9.76 -0.23
N LYS A 24 -8.46 10.76 -0.58
CA LYS A 24 -9.57 11.19 0.28
C LYS A 24 -10.81 10.38 -0.12
N SER A 25 -11.44 9.74 0.86
CA SER A 25 -12.73 9.07 0.68
C SER A 25 -13.85 10.11 0.72
N GLU A 26 -14.79 10.02 -0.22
CA GLU A 26 -15.96 10.91 -0.34
C GLU A 26 -17.21 10.33 0.37
N GLY A 27 -17.00 9.45 1.36
CA GLY A 27 -17.99 9.10 2.39
C GLY A 27 -19.06 8.07 2.00
N SER A 28 -19.48 8.01 0.74
CA SER A 28 -20.49 7.04 0.28
C SER A 28 -19.92 5.86 -0.51
N GLU A 29 -18.68 5.95 -0.99
CA GLU A 29 -18.03 4.90 -1.77
C GLU A 29 -17.32 3.90 -0.85
N ASP A 30 -17.43 2.61 -1.19
CA ASP A 30 -16.67 1.55 -0.54
C ASP A 30 -15.16 1.81 -0.72
N CYS A 31 -14.44 1.94 0.40
CA CYS A 31 -13.02 2.33 0.39
C CYS A 31 -12.14 1.32 -0.34
N ARG A 32 -12.51 0.03 -0.31
CA ARG A 32 -11.80 -1.01 -1.05
C ARG A 32 -11.97 -0.80 -2.56
N THR A 33 -13.19 -0.58 -3.02
CA THR A 33 -13.51 -0.26 -4.42
C THR A 33 -12.75 0.98 -4.89
N THR A 34 -12.74 2.06 -4.10
CA THR A 34 -11.94 3.27 -4.40
C THR A 34 -10.46 2.94 -4.54
N ALA A 35 -9.89 2.16 -3.61
CA ALA A 35 -8.48 1.79 -3.65
C ALA A 35 -8.12 0.98 -4.91
N TYR A 36 -8.91 -0.05 -5.25
CA TYR A 36 -8.68 -0.85 -6.46
C TYR A 36 -8.78 -0.01 -7.73
N ARG A 37 -9.76 0.89 -7.82
CA ARG A 37 -9.90 1.80 -8.96
C ARG A 37 -8.67 2.69 -9.11
N ILE A 38 -8.20 3.30 -8.02
CA ILE A 38 -7.04 4.20 -8.06
C ILE A 38 -5.75 3.43 -8.37
N VAL A 39 -5.55 2.22 -7.82
CA VAL A 39 -4.40 1.39 -8.20
C VAL A 39 -4.45 1.04 -9.68
N GLY A 40 -5.62 0.73 -10.24
CA GLY A 40 -5.78 0.50 -11.68
C GLY A 40 -5.55 1.75 -12.55
N GLU A 41 -5.84 2.95 -12.03
CA GLU A 41 -5.51 4.22 -12.71
C GLU A 41 -3.99 4.47 -12.71
N VAL A 42 -3.33 4.30 -11.56
CA VAL A 42 -1.89 4.55 -11.38
C VAL A 42 -1.04 3.47 -12.05
N PHE A 43 -1.45 2.21 -11.95
CA PHE A 43 -0.79 1.04 -12.51
C PHE A 43 -1.79 0.20 -13.31
N PRO A 44 -2.02 0.53 -14.59
CA PRO A 44 -2.80 -0.33 -15.48
C PRO A 44 -2.19 -1.73 -15.54
N ASP A 45 -3.04 -2.75 -15.59
CA ASP A 45 -2.64 -4.16 -15.67
C ASP A 45 -1.71 -4.64 -14.54
N TRP A 46 -1.75 -3.98 -13.38
CA TRP A 46 -0.90 -4.31 -12.22
C TRP A 46 -1.01 -5.77 -11.76
N LYS A 47 -2.13 -6.44 -12.03
CA LYS A 47 -2.33 -7.86 -11.68
C LYS A 47 -1.43 -8.79 -12.50
N GLN A 48 -1.01 -8.35 -13.68
CA GLN A 48 -0.14 -9.07 -14.61
C GLN A 48 1.31 -8.57 -14.55
N ASP A 49 1.55 -7.43 -13.92
CA ASP A 49 2.88 -6.84 -13.77
C ASP A 49 3.54 -7.31 -12.46
N ASN A 50 4.51 -8.23 -12.58
CA ASN A 50 5.23 -8.79 -11.45
C ASN A 50 6.05 -7.75 -10.65
N ARG A 51 6.25 -6.55 -11.19
CA ARG A 51 6.90 -5.46 -10.47
C ARG A 51 5.98 -4.83 -9.44
N ILE A 52 4.66 -4.95 -9.58
CA ILE A 52 3.68 -4.26 -8.74
C ILE A 52 3.09 -5.20 -7.71
N LEU A 53 3.34 -4.90 -6.44
CA LEU A 53 2.83 -5.68 -5.31
C LEU A 53 1.89 -4.82 -4.46
N PHE A 54 0.58 -4.99 -4.68
CA PHE A 54 -0.45 -4.28 -3.91
C PHE A 54 -0.66 -4.97 -2.55
N LEU A 55 -0.09 -4.39 -1.49
CA LEU A 55 0.05 -5.02 -0.18
C LEU A 55 -1.10 -4.76 0.78
N ALA A 56 -1.54 -3.51 0.92
CA ALA A 56 -2.49 -3.14 1.95
C ALA A 56 -3.29 -1.88 1.62
N ILE A 57 -4.49 -1.83 2.18
CA ILE A 57 -5.44 -0.72 2.17
C ILE A 57 -5.77 -0.41 3.63
N GLN A 58 -5.39 0.78 4.10
CA GLN A 58 -5.68 1.22 5.46
C GLN A 58 -6.54 2.48 5.41
N VAL A 59 -7.65 2.48 6.14
CA VAL A 59 -8.59 3.60 6.21
C VAL A 59 -8.49 4.28 7.57
N TRP A 60 -8.21 5.58 7.56
CA TRP A 60 -8.11 6.43 8.75
C TRP A 60 -8.91 7.71 8.54
N GLY A 61 -9.96 7.92 9.33
CA GLY A 61 -10.93 8.99 9.12
C GLY A 61 -11.50 8.93 7.70
N ASN A 62 -11.41 10.05 6.98
CA ASN A 62 -11.82 10.13 5.58
C ASN A 62 -10.66 9.89 4.59
N ARG A 63 -9.60 9.18 4.98
CA ARG A 63 -8.43 8.94 4.13
C ARG A 63 -8.18 7.45 3.95
N ILE A 64 -7.81 7.09 2.73
CA ILE A 64 -7.40 5.76 2.33
C ILE A 64 -5.91 5.83 1.99
N PHE A 65 -5.15 4.92 2.57
CA PHE A 65 -3.72 4.74 2.35
C PHE A 65 -3.51 3.38 1.71
N VAL A 66 -3.03 3.39 0.47
CA VAL A 66 -2.77 2.18 -0.31
C VAL A 66 -1.27 1.97 -0.37
N ASN A 67 -0.80 0.86 0.18
CA ASN A 67 0.60 0.47 0.15
C ASN A 67 0.87 -0.44 -1.05
N VAL A 68 1.75 0.01 -1.95
CA VAL A 68 2.18 -0.73 -3.12
C VAL A 68 3.70 -0.78 -3.13
N ASP A 69 4.27 -1.98 -3.11
CA ASP A 69 5.70 -2.15 -3.36
C ASP A 69 5.94 -2.28 -4.86
N VAL A 70 7.00 -1.65 -5.35
CA VAL A 70 7.40 -1.64 -6.76
C VAL A 70 8.80 -2.22 -6.88
N ASN A 71 9.02 -3.10 -7.86
CA ASN A 71 10.28 -3.81 -8.11
C ASN A 71 10.79 -4.61 -6.90
N ARG A 72 9.88 -5.21 -6.11
CA ARG A 72 10.22 -6.05 -4.95
C ARG A 72 10.16 -7.53 -5.31
N ASP A 73 11.27 -8.05 -5.82
CA ASP A 73 11.34 -9.41 -6.39
C ASP A 73 11.39 -10.53 -5.33
N ASN A 74 11.75 -10.20 -4.09
CA ASN A 74 12.00 -11.17 -3.02
C ASN A 74 10.88 -11.23 -1.97
N TYR A 75 9.69 -10.73 -2.28
CA TYR A 75 8.57 -10.78 -1.36
C TYR A 75 8.13 -12.25 -1.14
N ASN A 76 8.12 -12.67 0.12
CA ASN A 76 7.62 -13.97 0.53
C ASN A 76 6.52 -13.79 1.58
N TYR A 77 5.29 -14.15 1.21
CA TYR A 77 4.11 -14.01 2.07
C TYR A 77 4.26 -14.74 3.41
N ASP A 78 4.87 -15.93 3.41
CA ASP A 78 5.00 -16.78 4.60
C ASP A 78 5.91 -16.16 5.64
N THR A 79 6.94 -15.43 5.21
CA THR A 79 7.90 -14.75 6.10
C THR A 79 7.67 -13.25 6.23
N ALA A 80 6.69 -12.67 5.52
CA ALA A 80 6.46 -11.23 5.46
C ALA A 80 6.22 -10.57 6.83
N HIS A 81 5.71 -11.32 7.81
CA HIS A 81 5.53 -10.84 9.19
C HIS A 81 6.85 -10.58 9.95
N LYS A 82 7.97 -11.11 9.46
CA LYS A 82 9.34 -10.88 9.97
C LYS A 82 10.13 -9.93 9.08
N ASP A 83 9.59 -9.58 7.91
CA ASP A 83 10.28 -8.79 6.91
C ASP A 83 10.09 -7.29 7.18
N GLN A 84 11.10 -6.69 7.79
CA GLN A 84 11.18 -5.25 8.03
C GLN A 84 12.16 -4.57 7.05
N THR A 85 12.31 -5.11 5.84
CA THR A 85 13.16 -4.51 4.80
C THR A 85 12.76 -3.06 4.58
N VAL A 86 13.73 -2.18 4.79
CA VAL A 86 13.57 -0.73 4.67
C VAL A 86 13.63 -0.38 3.19
N LEU A 87 12.50 0.04 2.63
CA LEU A 87 12.41 0.53 1.26
C LEU A 87 12.26 2.06 1.26
N PRO A 88 12.81 2.76 0.26
CA PRO A 88 12.49 4.16 0.04
C PRO A 88 10.98 4.35 -0.13
N VAL A 89 10.37 5.10 0.78
CA VAL A 89 8.93 5.42 0.75
C VAL A 89 8.69 6.70 -0.05
N TYR A 90 7.75 6.63 -0.98
CA TYR A 90 7.22 7.78 -1.69
C TYR A 90 5.72 7.84 -1.47
N VAL A 91 5.19 9.05 -1.38
CA VAL A 91 3.75 9.28 -1.25
C VAL A 91 3.24 9.90 -2.53
N LEU A 92 2.27 9.20 -3.12
CA LEU A 92 1.55 9.62 -4.30
C LEU A 92 0.21 10.20 -3.87
N LEU A 93 0.02 11.49 -4.10
CA LEU A 93 -1.20 12.20 -3.75
C LEU A 93 -1.75 12.96 -4.94
N ARG A 94 -3.07 13.13 -4.96
CA ARG A 94 -3.77 13.94 -5.96
C ARG A 94 -4.14 15.29 -5.37
N HIS A 95 -3.69 16.36 -6.01
CA HIS A 95 -3.96 17.73 -5.58
C HIS A 95 -4.35 18.59 -6.80
N TRP A 96 -5.49 19.27 -6.71
CA TRP A 96 -6.06 20.10 -7.79
C TRP A 96 -6.04 19.45 -9.19
N GLY A 97 -6.34 18.15 -9.24
CA GLY A 97 -6.41 17.39 -10.49
C GLY A 97 -5.08 16.80 -10.98
N ASN A 98 -3.94 17.17 -10.40
CA ASN A 98 -2.62 16.64 -10.74
C ASN A 98 -2.12 15.65 -9.69
N TRP A 99 -1.26 14.73 -10.12
CA TRP A 99 -0.58 13.79 -9.25
C TRP A 99 0.77 14.37 -8.80
N HIS A 100 1.13 14.10 -7.54
CA HIS A 100 2.41 14.52 -6.96
C HIS A 100 3.05 13.32 -6.28
N LEU A 101 4.30 13.06 -6.63
CA LEU A 101 5.13 12.05 -6.00
C LEU A 101 6.13 12.75 -5.06
N ILE A 102 6.08 12.42 -3.78
CA ILE A 102 6.92 13.05 -2.75
C ILE A 102 7.71 11.97 -2.04
N ARG A 103 9.05 12.08 -2.04
CA ARG A 103 9.89 11.22 -1.22
C ARG A 103 9.65 11.51 0.27
N TRP A 104 9.43 10.48 1.08
CA TRP A 104 9.13 10.61 2.51
C TRP A 104 10.07 9.73 3.36
N PRO A 105 11.36 10.10 3.55
CA PRO A 105 12.38 9.26 4.18
C PRO A 105 12.10 8.90 5.63
N GLN A 106 11.46 9.80 6.39
CA GLN A 106 11.17 9.57 7.80
C GLN A 106 10.22 8.39 8.04
N GLU A 107 9.52 7.89 7.00
CA GLU A 107 8.61 6.75 7.10
C GLU A 107 9.21 5.43 6.61
N ASP A 108 10.43 5.41 6.05
CA ASP A 108 11.01 4.21 5.43
C ASP A 108 11.02 3.00 6.38
N ARG A 109 11.45 3.24 7.62
CA ARG A 109 11.47 2.21 8.67
C ARG A 109 10.09 1.98 9.28
N SER A 110 9.38 3.06 9.59
CA SER A 110 8.07 3.03 10.25
C SER A 110 7.07 2.16 9.48
N VAL A 111 6.97 2.39 8.16
CA VAL A 111 6.04 1.66 7.30
C VAL A 111 6.46 0.20 7.11
N ALA A 112 7.76 -0.09 7.08
CA ALA A 112 8.24 -1.48 7.03
C ALA A 112 7.83 -2.27 8.29
N VAL A 113 7.98 -1.67 9.48
CA VAL A 113 7.54 -2.28 10.73
C VAL A 113 6.01 -2.46 10.77
N GLN A 114 5.26 -1.44 10.34
CA GLN A 114 3.79 -1.51 10.31
C GLN A 114 3.27 -2.61 9.38
N LEU A 115 3.85 -2.77 8.19
CA LEU A 115 3.42 -3.84 7.27
C LEU A 115 3.81 -5.23 7.77
N ALA A 116 4.98 -5.39 8.38
CA ALA A 116 5.35 -6.65 9.04
C ALA A 116 4.37 -6.99 10.16
N GLU A 117 3.99 -6.00 10.97
CA GLU A 117 2.98 -6.17 12.01
C GLU A 117 1.61 -6.52 11.42
N LEU A 118 1.19 -5.84 10.35
CA LEU A 118 -0.06 -6.14 9.65
C LEU A 118 -0.10 -7.59 9.15
N HIS A 119 1.02 -8.08 8.59
CA HIS A 119 1.19 -9.48 8.22
C HIS A 119 1.13 -10.41 9.43
N ARG A 120 1.67 -9.99 10.59
CA ARG A 120 1.66 -10.77 11.83
C ARG A 120 0.24 -10.93 12.38
N VAL A 121 -0.51 -9.83 12.47
CA VAL A 121 -1.84 -9.81 13.08
C VAL A 121 -2.93 -10.34 12.16
N THR A 122 -2.88 -10.08 10.84
CA THR A 122 -3.93 -10.54 9.91
C THR A 122 -4.01 -12.06 9.81
N GLY A 123 -2.86 -12.74 9.85
CA GLY A 123 -2.85 -14.18 10.09
C GLY A 123 -2.55 -15.13 8.92
N TYR A 124 -2.72 -16.42 9.17
CA TYR A 124 -2.67 -17.47 8.14
C TYR A 124 -3.95 -17.45 7.28
N GLY A 125 -3.79 -17.58 5.95
CA GLY A 125 -4.90 -17.65 4.99
C GLY A 125 -5.47 -16.32 4.51
N ALA A 126 -4.93 -15.18 4.97
CA ALA A 126 -5.28 -13.89 4.40
C ALA A 126 -4.61 -13.67 3.03
N GLU A 127 -5.27 -12.91 2.16
CA GLU A 127 -4.73 -12.54 0.85
C GLU A 127 -4.46 -11.04 0.80
N ILE A 128 -3.35 -10.67 0.16
CA ILE A 128 -3.07 -9.28 -0.16
C ILE A 128 -3.93 -8.82 -1.36
N PRO A 129 -4.34 -7.53 -1.43
CA PRO A 129 -4.07 -6.50 -0.43
C PRO A 129 -4.91 -6.70 0.84
N PHE A 130 -4.27 -6.57 1.99
CA PHE A 130 -4.98 -6.53 3.27
C PHE A 130 -5.87 -5.29 3.36
N TYR A 131 -6.94 -5.39 4.12
CA TYR A 131 -7.86 -4.27 4.32
C TYR A 131 -8.12 -4.04 5.81
N GLU A 132 -7.72 -2.88 6.31
CA GLU A 132 -8.03 -2.43 7.66
C GLU A 132 -8.79 -1.11 7.64
N ASN A 133 -9.91 -1.08 8.35
CA ASN A 133 -10.66 0.15 8.58
C ASN A 133 -10.54 0.56 10.05
N HIS A 134 -9.65 1.51 10.33
CA HIS A 134 -9.39 2.02 11.67
C HIS A 134 -10.47 3.00 12.17
N ASN A 135 -11.51 3.27 11.37
CA ASN A 135 -12.73 3.95 11.84
C ASN A 135 -13.69 3.01 12.56
N SER A 136 -13.42 1.70 12.51
CA SER A 136 -14.21 0.65 13.15
C SER A 136 -13.31 -0.22 14.03
N CYS A 137 -13.91 -1.05 14.87
CA CYS A 137 -13.15 -2.04 15.62
C CYS A 137 -12.51 -3.04 14.63
N VAL A 138 -11.17 -3.07 14.59
CA VAL A 138 -10.42 -4.02 13.77
C VAL A 138 -10.29 -5.31 14.56
N VAL A 139 -10.77 -6.42 13.99
CA VAL A 139 -10.68 -7.75 14.59
C VAL A 139 -9.94 -8.66 13.61
N HIS A 140 -8.84 -9.25 14.08
CA HIS A 140 -8.09 -10.22 13.30
C HIS A 140 -8.44 -11.64 13.73
N ALA A 141 -8.94 -12.44 12.77
CA ALA A 141 -9.49 -13.75 13.07
C ALA A 141 -8.43 -14.83 13.32
N ASN A 142 -7.20 -14.67 12.81
CA ASN A 142 -6.21 -15.76 12.79
C ASN A 142 -4.73 -15.33 12.92
N PRO A 143 -4.35 -14.46 13.88
CA PRO A 143 -3.00 -13.89 13.95
C PRO A 143 -1.91 -14.98 13.96
N ARG A 144 -0.80 -14.74 13.24
CA ARG A 144 0.33 -15.69 13.13
C ARG A 144 1.04 -15.87 14.46
N GLU A 145 1.08 -14.81 15.25
CA GLU A 145 1.56 -14.79 16.62
C GLU A 145 0.58 -13.93 17.43
N PHE A 146 0.16 -14.37 18.62
CA PHE A 146 -0.64 -13.52 19.49
C PHE A 146 0.20 -12.31 19.95
N PRO A 147 -0.36 -11.09 20.01
CA PRO A 147 0.32 -9.97 20.66
C PRO A 147 0.71 -10.37 22.08
N LYS A 148 1.96 -10.10 22.48
CA LYS A 148 2.40 -10.25 23.87
C LYS A 148 1.82 -9.13 24.73
#